data_AF-A0A3D0G5M7-F1
#
_entry.id   AF-A0A3D0G5M7-F1
#
_cell.length_a   1.000
_cell.length_b   1.000
_cell.length_c   1.000
_cell.angle_alpha   90.00
_cell.angle_beta   90.00
_cell.angle_gamma   90.00
#
_symmetry.space_group_name_H-M   'P 1'
#
loop_
_entity.id
_entity.type
_entity.pdbx_description
1 polymer ?
#
loop_
_entity_poly.entity_id
_entity_poly.type
_entity_poly.pdbx_seq_one_letter_code
_entity_poly.pdbx_strand_id
1 'polypeptide(L)' 'MGADGMCFENNGRFLEVMTMTLPDVETREPMLATGIMREGMELSYQQLDQLSLSRPRQASRM' A
#
# COMPACT_ATOMS: atom_id res chain seq x y z
N MET A 1 16.76 8.69 -1.75
CA MET A 1 15.50 8.13 -1.25
C MET A 1 14.65 7.75 -2.43
N GLY A 2 13.98 6.60 -2.37
CA GLY A 2 13.09 6.12 -3.42
C GLY A 2 12.08 5.14 -2.85
N ALA A 3 10.91 5.06 -3.48
CA ALA A 3 9.89 4.06 -3.20
C ALA A 3 9.56 3.35 -4.52
N ASP A 4 9.70 2.04 -4.53
CA ASP A 4 9.39 1.19 -5.66
C ASP A 4 8.22 0.27 -5.29
N GLY A 5 7.23 0.20 -6.17
CA GLY A 5 6.03 -0.61 -5.99
C GLY A 5 5.84 -1.58 -7.14
N MET A 6 5.44 -2.82 -6.82
CA MET A 6 4.95 -3.80 -7.78
C MET A 6 3.56 -4.25 -7.37
N CYS A 7 2.63 -4.32 -8.32
CA CYS A 7 1.28 -4.83 -8.09
C CYS A 7 1.05 -6.06 -8.96
N PHE A 8 0.56 -7.14 -8.34
CA PHE A 8 0.23 -8.40 -8.98
C PHE A 8 -1.26 -8.65 -8.83
N GLU A 9 -1.92 -9.08 -9.90
CA GLU A 9 -3.29 -9.58 -9.84
C GLU A 9 -3.26 -11.11 -9.94
N ASN A 10 -3.95 -11.78 -9.02
CA ASN A 10 -4.16 -13.23 -9.06
C ASN A 10 -5.58 -13.58 -8.61
N ASN A 11 -6.38 -14.15 -9.51
CA ASN A 11 -7.76 -14.57 -9.24
C ASN A 11 -8.63 -13.47 -8.62
N GLY A 12 -8.53 -12.24 -9.13
CA GLY A 12 -9.30 -11.09 -8.63
C GLY A 12 -8.84 -10.56 -7.27
N ARG A 13 -7.68 -11.01 -6.77
CA ARG A 13 -7.00 -10.44 -5.61
C ARG A 13 -5.78 -9.67 -6.07
N PHE A 14 -5.57 -8.49 -5.47
CA PHE A 14 -4.40 -7.68 -5.71
C PHE A 14 -3.38 -7.89 -4.59
N LEU A 15 -2.13 -8.11 -4.96
CA LEU A 15 -0.98 -8.12 -4.07
C LEU A 15 -0.07 -6.95 -4.45
N GLU A 16 0.07 -5.98 -3.56
CA GLU A 16 1.04 -4.90 -3.70
C GLU A 16 2.27 -5.20 -2.84
N VAL A 17 3.45 -5.09 -3.46
CA VAL A 17 4.74 -5.16 -2.78
C VAL A 17 5.42 -3.81 -2.93
N MET A 18 5.59 -3.11 -1.81
CA MET A 18 6.27 -1.82 -1.77
C MET A 18 7.61 -1.93 -1.04
N THR A 19 8.67 -1.42 -1.66
CA THR A 19 10.00 -1.31 -1.06
C THR A 19 10.37 0.16 -0.97
N MET A 20 10.87 0.59 0.19
CA MET A 20 11.32 1.96 0.40
C MET A 20 12.80 1.98 0.80
N THR A 21 13.60 2.75 0.07
CA THR A 21 15.01 2.96 0.39
C THR A 21 15.19 4.28 1.11
N LEU A 22 15.60 4.19 2.38
CA LEU A 22 15.96 5.32 3.22
C LEU A 22 17.46 5.66 3.07
N PRO A 23 17.88 6.90 3.38
CA PRO A 23 19.25 7.35 3.13
C PRO A 23 20.28 6.62 3.98
N ASP A 24 19.92 6.30 5.22
CA ASP A 24 20.81 5.73 6.22
C ASP A 24 20.03 4.95 7.29
N VAL A 25 20.79 4.22 8.10
CA VAL A 25 20.28 3.39 9.20
C VAL A 25 19.66 4.27 10.30
N GLU A 26 20.25 5.43 10.58
CA GLU A 26 19.79 6.34 11.65
C GLU A 26 18.38 6.90 11.39
N THR A 27 18.01 7.05 10.13
CA THR A 27 16.65 7.42 9.69
C THR A 27 15.72 6.21 9.67
N ARG A 28 16.23 5.04 9.26
CA ARG A 28 15.43 3.81 9.11
C ARG A 28 14.95 3.23 10.42
N GLU A 29 15.84 3.08 11.40
CA GLU A 29 15.52 2.46 12.68
C GLU A 29 14.36 3.14 13.43
N PRO A 30 14.31 4.47 13.60
CA PRO A 30 13.18 5.12 14.28
C PRO A 30 11.87 5.02 13.48
N MET A 31 11.92 5.06 12.15
CA MET A 31 10.72 4.89 11.31
C MET A 31 10.12 3.49 11.45
N LEU A 32 10.95 2.46 11.63
CA LEU A 32 10.50 1.09 11.93
C LEU A 32 10.04 0.94 13.39
N ALA A 33 10.78 1.53 14.33
CA ALA A 33 10.55 1.39 15.77
C ALA A 33 9.25 2.04 16.24
N THR A 34 8.87 3.16 15.62
CA THR A 34 7.65 3.90 16.01
C THR A 34 6.37 3.20 15.59
N GLY A 35 6.42 2.22 14.68
CA GLY A 35 5.21 1.53 14.17
C GLY A 35 4.28 2.42 13.35
N ILE A 36 4.47 3.74 13.35
CA ILE A 36 3.66 4.75 12.65
C ILE A 36 3.54 4.42 11.17
N MET A 37 4.62 3.96 10.53
CA MET A 37 4.55 3.52 9.13
C MET A 37 3.62 2.33 8.96
N ARG A 38 3.68 1.32 9.83
CA ARG A 38 2.85 0.13 9.73
C ARG A 38 1.38 0.44 9.99
N GLU A 39 1.08 1.19 11.03
CA GLU A 39 -0.29 1.57 11.40
C GLU A 39 -0.91 2.51 10.36
N GLY A 40 -0.16 3.50 9.88
CA GLY A 40 -0.61 4.42 8.84
C GLY A 40 -0.85 3.74 7.49
N MET A 41 -0.01 2.77 7.13
CA MET A 41 -0.19 1.98 5.90
C MET A 41 -1.42 1.07 5.99
N GLU A 42 -1.61 0.38 7.11
CA GLU A 42 -2.78 -0.48 7.33
C GLU A 42 -4.09 0.32 7.25
N LEU A 43 -4.16 1.49 7.89
CA LEU A 43 -5.32 2.38 7.80
C LEU A 43 -5.60 2.83 6.37
N SER A 44 -4.54 3.10 5.59
CA SER A 44 -4.66 3.50 4.19
C SER A 44 -5.23 2.36 3.33
N TYR A 45 -4.79 1.12 3.54
CA TYR A 45 -5.34 -0.06 2.85
C TYR A 45 -6.81 -0.30 3.19
N GLN A 46 -7.21 -0.14 4.45
CA GLN A 46 -8.61 -0.25 4.85
C GLN A 46 -9.50 0.80 4.18
N GLN A 47 -9.01 2.03 3.99
CA GLN A 47 -9.73 3.07 3.26
C GLN A 47 -9.82 2.75 1.76
N LEU A 48 -8.76 2.21 1.16
CA LEU A 48 -8.78 1.76 -0.23
C LEU A 48 -9.81 0.64 -0.45
N ASP A 49 -9.90 -0.31 0.46
CA ASP A 49 -10.92 -1.36 0.42
C ASP A 49 -12.33 -0.77 0.48
N GLN A 50 -12.60 0.19 1.36
CA GLN A 50 -13.89 0.87 1.44
C GLN A 50 -14.23 1.64 0.15
N LEU A 51 -13.24 2.28 -0.47
CA LEU A 51 -13.41 2.96 -1.76
C LEU A 51 -13.70 1.97 -2.90
N SER A 52 -13.07 0.79 -2.88
CA SER A 52 -13.32 -0.26 -3.87
C SER A 52 -14.74 -0.82 -3.76
N LEU A 53 -15.26 -0.95 -2.54
CA LEU A 53 -16.61 -1.46 -2.26
C LEU A 53 -17.72 -0.43 -2.53
N SER A 54 -17.42 0.87 -2.43
CA SER A 54 -18.39 1.96 -2.64
C SER A 54 -18.51 2.41 -4.10
N ARG A 55 -17.62 1.95 -5.00
CA ARG A 55 -17.79 2.18 -6.44
C ARG A 55 -18.79 1.18 -7.03
N PRO A 56 -19.89 1.62 -7.68
CA PRO A 56 -20.69 0.73 -8.48
C PRO A 56 -19.77 0.12 -9.56
N ARG A 57 -19.83 -1.21 -9.74
CA ARG A 57 -19.19 -1.87 -10.88
C ARG A 57 -19.71 -1.16 -12.13
N GLN A 58 -18.90 -0.31 -12.75
CA GLN A 58 -19.19 0.24 -14.05
C GLN A 58 -19.21 -0.98 -14.99
N ALA A 59 -20.42 -1.47 -15.27
CA ALA A 59 -20.64 -2.54 -16.21
C ALA A 59 -19.93 -2.15 -17.52
N SER A 60 -19.11 -3.08 -18.00
CA SER A 60 -18.37 -3.01 -19.24
C SER A 60 -19.10 -2.22 -20.32
N ARG A 61 -18.47 -1.15 -20.78
CA ARG A 61 -18.63 -0.69 -22.15
C ARG A 61 -17.39 -1.14 -22.90
N MET A 62 -17.49 -2.32 -23.52
CA MET A 62 -17.04 -2.66 -24.87
C MET A 62 -17.42 -4.10 -25.17
#